data_AF-A0A923KL80-F1
#
_entry.id   AF-A0A923KL80-F1
#
_cell.length_a   1.000
_cell.length_b   1.000
_cell.length_c   1.000
_cell.angle_alpha   90.00
_cell.angle_beta   90.00
_cell.angle_gamma   90.00
#
_symmetry.space_group_name_H-M   'P 1'
#
loop_
_entity.id
_entity.type
_entity.pdbx_description
1 polymer ?
#
loop_
_entity_poly.entity_id
_entity_poly.type
_entity_poly.pdbx_seq_one_letter_code
_entity_poly.pdbx_strand_id
1 'polypeptide(L)'
;MQEKLQFSDGTTISITDGQLHCEDGPALETSDGTSYYFYDGQLHRENGPAICSPDPEQCHWYIHGIRVPSKERTQILVRELRQKFLGADSGSHGSTGSATNQPRKPKR
;
A
#
# COMPACT_ATOMS: atom_id res chain seq x y z
N MET A 1 -17.53 -3.61 -27.56
CA MET A 1 -17.36 -5.10 -27.66
C MET A 1 -16.19 -5.51 -26.76
N GLN A 2 -16.27 -6.65 -26.07
CA GLN A 2 -15.12 -7.17 -25.30
C GLN A 2 -14.41 -8.24 -26.13
N GLU A 3 -13.11 -8.08 -26.32
CA GLU A 3 -12.22 -8.95 -27.09
C GLU A 3 -11.11 -9.46 -26.16
N LYS A 4 -10.85 -10.75 -26.21
CA LYS A 4 -9.77 -11.37 -25.45
C LYS A 4 -8.79 -12.03 -26.42
N LEU A 5 -7.55 -11.55 -26.43
CA LEU A 5 -6.47 -12.09 -27.25
C LEU A 5 -5.59 -12.97 -26.38
N GLN A 6 -5.52 -14.25 -26.69
CA GLN A 6 -4.59 -15.17 -26.06
C GLN A 6 -3.52 -15.55 -27.07
N PHE A 7 -2.26 -15.34 -26.70
CA PHE A 7 -1.10 -15.68 -27.50
C PHE A 7 -0.61 -17.09 -27.12
N SER A 8 -0.02 -17.79 -28.09
CA SER A 8 0.62 -19.10 -27.88
C SER A 8 1.75 -19.07 -26.85
N ASP A 9 2.29 -17.89 -26.58
CA ASP A 9 3.31 -17.65 -25.55
C ASP A 9 2.76 -17.80 -24.12
N GLY A 10 1.43 -17.81 -23.93
CA GLY A 10 0.76 -17.81 -22.63
C GLY A 10 0.30 -16.43 -22.17
N THR A 11 0.63 -15.39 -22.93
CA THR A 11 0.15 -14.02 -22.69
C THR A 11 -1.32 -13.88 -23.06
N THR A 12 -2.10 -13.24 -22.19
CA THR A 12 -3.54 -13.00 -22.36
C THR A 12 -3.82 -11.50 -22.24
N ILE A 13 -4.56 -10.93 -23.19
CA ILE A 13 -4.91 -9.50 -23.24
C ILE A 13 -6.42 -9.36 -23.35
N SER A 14 -7.01 -8.47 -22.57
CA SER A 14 -8.43 -8.12 -22.60
C SER A 14 -8.60 -6.68 -23.10
N ILE A 15 -9.34 -6.52 -24.19
CA ILE A 15 -9.60 -5.26 -24.88
C ILE A 15 -11.11 -5.04 -24.84
N THR A 16 -11.58 -3.87 -24.41
CA THR A 16 -12.99 -3.49 -24.54
C THR A 16 -13.08 -2.23 -25.38
N ASP A 17 -13.92 -2.27 -26.41
CA ASP A 17 -14.19 -1.13 -27.28
C ASP A 17 -12.93 -0.53 -27.95
N GLY A 18 -11.98 -1.40 -28.29
CA GLY A 18 -10.71 -1.01 -28.90
C GLY A 18 -9.67 -0.45 -27.91
N GLN A 19 -9.95 -0.43 -26.60
CA GLN A 19 -9.03 0.02 -25.56
C GLN A 19 -8.77 -1.08 -24.52
N LEU A 20 -7.59 -1.06 -23.88
CA LEU A 20 -7.33 -1.93 -22.74
C LEU A 20 -8.24 -1.52 -21.58
N HIS A 21 -9.14 -2.41 -21.20
CA HIS A 21 -10.14 -2.13 -20.18
C HIS A 21 -10.46 -3.43 -19.45
N CYS A 22 -10.40 -3.41 -18.12
CA CYS A 22 -10.92 -4.47 -17.29
C CYS A 22 -11.60 -3.90 -16.05
N GLU A 23 -12.92 -4.06 -16.00
CA GLU A 23 -13.75 -3.60 -14.89
C GLU A 23 -13.63 -4.53 -13.67
N ASP A 24 -13.26 -5.81 -13.88
CA ASP A 24 -13.33 -6.86 -12.85
C ASP A 24 -12.09 -7.79 -12.77
N GLY A 25 -11.03 -7.57 -13.58
CA GLY A 25 -9.90 -8.51 -13.71
C GLY A 25 -8.60 -7.94 -14.30
N PRO A 26 -7.56 -8.77 -14.52
CA PRO A 26 -6.34 -8.33 -15.18
C PRO A 26 -6.59 -8.10 -16.68
N ALA A 27 -6.22 -6.92 -17.16
CA ALA A 27 -6.33 -6.55 -18.57
C ALA A 27 -5.19 -7.16 -19.40
N LEU A 28 -4.05 -7.45 -18.80
CA LEU A 28 -2.95 -8.17 -19.43
C LEU A 28 -2.34 -9.13 -18.40
N GLU A 29 -2.17 -10.38 -18.78
CA GLU A 29 -1.49 -11.40 -18.00
C GLU A 29 -0.39 -11.98 -18.87
N THR A 30 0.86 -11.84 -18.45
CA THR A 30 2.01 -12.40 -19.15
C THR A 30 2.24 -13.85 -18.73
N SER A 31 2.92 -14.61 -19.58
CA SER A 31 3.36 -15.98 -19.28
C SER A 31 4.27 -16.09 -18.05
N ASP A 32 4.99 -15.03 -17.70
CA ASP A 32 5.75 -14.91 -16.44
C ASP A 32 4.86 -14.85 -15.17
N GLY A 33 3.54 -14.77 -15.31
CA GLY A 33 2.61 -14.59 -14.18
C GLY A 33 2.43 -13.14 -13.74
N THR A 34 3.00 -12.18 -14.47
CA THR A 34 2.78 -10.75 -14.21
C THR A 34 1.41 -10.32 -14.72
N SER A 35 0.61 -9.73 -13.83
CA SER A 35 -0.72 -9.22 -14.11
C SER A 35 -0.73 -7.69 -14.14
N TYR A 36 -1.31 -7.11 -15.18
CA TYR A 36 -1.48 -5.67 -15.38
C TYR A 36 -2.95 -5.30 -15.47
N TYR A 37 -3.34 -4.25 -14.76
CA TYR A 37 -4.72 -3.79 -14.62
C TYR A 37 -4.88 -2.42 -15.29
N PHE A 38 -5.67 -2.37 -16.35
CA PHE A 38 -5.95 -1.15 -17.12
C PHE A 38 -7.43 -0.78 -16.99
N TYR A 39 -7.71 0.49 -16.74
CA TYR A 39 -9.03 1.10 -16.73
C TYR A 39 -9.00 2.28 -17.70
N ASP A 40 -9.92 2.29 -18.67
CA ASP A 40 -10.01 3.35 -19.69
C ASP A 40 -8.66 3.63 -20.39
N GLY A 41 -7.95 2.56 -20.76
CA GLY A 41 -6.65 2.65 -21.43
C GLY A 41 -5.47 3.05 -20.53
N GLN A 42 -5.68 3.26 -19.23
CA GLN A 42 -4.63 3.69 -18.28
C GLN A 42 -4.46 2.69 -17.13
N LEU A 43 -3.24 2.54 -16.61
CA LEU A 43 -2.98 1.70 -15.43
C LEU A 43 -3.75 2.25 -14.22
N HIS A 44 -4.66 1.46 -13.66
CA HIS A 44 -5.47 1.87 -12.51
C HIS A 44 -5.95 0.66 -11.72
N ARG A 45 -5.74 0.68 -10.40
CA ARG A 45 -6.41 -0.22 -9.46
C ARG A 45 -6.59 0.44 -8.08
N GLU A 46 -7.83 0.57 -7.61
CA GLU A 46 -8.14 1.17 -6.30
C GLU A 46 -7.97 0.17 -5.14
N ASN A 47 -8.34 -1.09 -5.37
CA ASN A 47 -8.35 -2.14 -4.34
C ASN A 47 -7.06 -2.97 -4.26
N GLY A 48 -6.02 -2.65 -5.05
CA GLY A 48 -4.79 -3.46 -5.10
C GLY A 48 -3.70 -2.88 -6.00
N PRO A 49 -2.59 -3.59 -6.20
CA PRO A 49 -1.53 -3.17 -7.10
C PRO A 49 -1.98 -3.30 -8.56
N ALA A 50 -1.80 -2.23 -9.35
CA ALA A 50 -2.15 -2.23 -10.77
C ALA A 50 -1.17 -3.07 -11.62
N ILE A 51 0.02 -3.38 -11.09
CA ILE A 51 0.95 -4.35 -11.66
C ILE A 51 1.34 -5.31 -10.55
N CYS A 52 1.17 -6.60 -10.76
CA CYS A 52 1.50 -7.63 -9.80
C CYS A 52 2.35 -8.70 -10.49
N SER A 53 3.64 -8.72 -10.20
CA SER A 53 4.54 -9.82 -10.56
C SER A 53 4.36 -10.99 -9.58
N PRO A 54 4.85 -12.20 -9.92
CA PRO A 54 4.96 -13.30 -8.95
C PRO A 54 5.83 -12.93 -7.74
N ASP A 55 6.78 -12.01 -7.92
CA ASP A 55 7.58 -11.45 -6.83
C ASP A 55 6.83 -10.37 -6.05
N PRO A 56 6.68 -10.51 -4.72
CA PRO A 56 5.94 -9.55 -3.90
C PRO A 56 6.59 -8.15 -3.87
N GLU A 57 7.90 -8.07 -4.13
CA GLU A 57 8.66 -6.81 -4.17
C GLU A 57 8.45 -6.02 -5.47
N GLN A 58 7.94 -6.65 -6.52
CA GLN A 58 7.70 -6.04 -7.83
C GLN A 58 6.22 -5.68 -8.07
N CYS A 59 5.43 -5.61 -7.00
CA CYS A 59 4.09 -5.04 -7.08
C CYS A 59 4.18 -3.52 -7.24
N HIS A 60 3.42 -2.94 -8.16
CA HIS A 60 3.33 -1.50 -8.35
C HIS A 60 1.87 -1.04 -8.35
N TRP A 61 1.62 0.10 -7.72
CA TRP A 61 0.30 0.69 -7.64
C TRP A 61 0.23 1.86 -8.60
N TYR A 62 -0.86 1.93 -9.35
CA TYR A 62 -1.17 3.04 -10.23
C TYR A 62 -2.62 3.42 -10.02
N ILE A 63 -2.87 4.73 -9.88
CA ILE A 63 -4.20 5.29 -9.75
C ILE A 63 -4.32 6.35 -10.83
N HIS A 64 -5.26 6.17 -11.77
CA HIS A 64 -5.41 7.03 -12.96
C HIS A 64 -4.08 7.31 -13.70
N GLY A 65 -3.26 6.27 -13.92
CA GLY A 65 -1.96 6.40 -14.59
C GLY A 65 -0.83 6.98 -13.72
N ILE A 66 -1.11 7.36 -12.47
CA ILE A 66 -0.10 7.91 -11.55
C ILE A 66 0.48 6.78 -10.70
N ARG A 67 1.80 6.57 -10.80
CA ARG A 67 2.52 5.60 -9.97
C ARG A 67 2.51 6.04 -8.51
N VAL A 68 1.90 5.24 -7.65
CA VAL A 68 1.97 5.40 -6.20
C VAL A 68 2.89 4.31 -5.62
N PRO A 69 3.88 4.66 -4.78
CA PRO A 69 4.65 3.65 -4.07
C PRO A 69 3.73 2.94 -3.07
N SER A 70 3.98 1.63 -2.88
CA SER A 70 3.24 0.72 -1.98
C SER A 70 2.79 1.40 -0.69
N LYS A 71 1.65 0.94 -0.17
CA LYS A 71 0.89 1.34 1.03
C LYS A 71 1.68 1.91 2.24
N GLU A 72 2.99 1.67 2.33
CA GLU A 72 3.92 2.34 3.26
C GLU A 72 3.85 3.87 3.21
N ARG A 73 3.69 4.51 2.05
CA ARG A 73 3.69 5.99 2.02
C ARG A 73 2.46 6.61 2.67
N THR A 74 1.33 5.92 2.70
CA THR A 74 0.12 6.37 3.41
C THR A 74 0.24 6.15 4.92
N GLN A 75 0.84 5.04 5.37
CA GLN A 75 1.06 4.79 6.80
C GLN A 75 2.16 5.68 7.41
N ILE A 76 3.23 5.94 6.66
CA ILE A 76 4.29 6.87 7.06
C ILE A 76 3.72 8.29 7.13
N LEU A 77 2.91 8.74 6.16
CA LEU A 77 2.27 10.05 6.21
C LEU A 77 1.30 10.19 7.40
N VAL A 78 0.49 9.17 7.69
CA VAL A 78 -0.43 9.17 8.86
C VAL A 78 0.35 9.17 10.18
N ARG A 79 1.46 8.43 10.27
CA ARG A 79 2.35 8.44 11.45
C ARG A 79 3.08 9.78 11.61
N GLU A 80 3.53 10.38 10.51
CA GLU A 80 4.27 11.63 10.50
C GLU A 80 3.37 12.86 10.76
N LEU A 81 2.13 12.85 10.25
CA LEU A 81 1.10 13.83 10.60
C LEU A 81 0.71 13.75 12.08
N ARG A 82 0.68 12.54 12.66
CA ARG A 82 0.43 12.34 14.10
C ARG A 82 1.58 12.87 14.97
N GLN A 83 2.83 12.76 14.54
CA GLN A 83 3.97 13.38 15.25
C GLN A 83 3.99 14.91 15.13
N LYS A 84 3.52 15.47 14.02
CA LYS A 84 3.49 16.93 13.79
C LYS A 84 2.33 17.65 14.49
N PHE A 85 1.24 16.97 14.83
CA PHE A 85 0.05 17.58 15.46
C PHE A 85 -0.15 17.27 16.96
N LEU A 86 0.66 16.41 17.59
CA LEU A 86 0.67 16.20 19.05
C LEU A 86 1.73 17.04 19.79
N GLY A 87 1.92 18.28 19.34
CA GLY A 87 2.78 19.28 19.99
C GLY A 87 1.99 20.44 20.57
N ALA A 88 1.11 20.19 21.55
CA ALA A 88 0.53 21.23 22.39
C ALA A 88 0.00 20.65 23.73
N ASP A 89 0.90 20.15 24.57
CA ASP A 89 0.81 20.42 26.01
C ASP A 89 2.21 20.39 26.62
N SER A 90 2.57 21.56 27.14
CA SER A 90 3.80 21.91 27.82
C SER A 90 3.63 21.65 29.32
N GLY A 91 4.54 20.93 29.98
CA GLY A 91 4.43 20.81 31.43
C GLY A 91 5.50 20.03 32.19
N SER A 92 6.65 20.69 32.40
CA SER A 92 7.52 20.55 33.58
C SER A 92 8.36 19.28 33.76
N HIS A 93 9.63 19.45 33.41
CA HIS A 93 10.77 18.90 34.13
C HIS A 93 10.67 19.21 35.63
N GLY A 94 10.74 18.17 36.45
CA GLY A 94 10.81 18.25 37.91
C GLY A 94 11.76 17.18 38.46
N SER A 95 13.04 17.54 38.44
CA SER A 95 14.05 17.25 39.47
C SER A 95 14.22 15.85 40.04
N THR A 96 15.41 15.32 39.78
CA THR A 96 16.15 14.32 40.55
C THR A 96 15.92 14.39 42.06
N GLY A 97 15.61 13.24 42.66
CA GLY A 97 15.61 13.05 44.11
C GLY A 97 15.90 11.59 44.45
N SER A 98 17.19 11.23 44.53
CA SER A 98 17.64 10.06 45.28
C SER A 98 17.18 10.19 46.72
N ALA A 99 16.37 9.25 47.21
CA ALA A 99 16.14 9.08 48.63
C ALA A 99 15.87 7.60 48.93
N THR A 100 16.91 6.96 49.46
CA THR A 100 16.87 5.69 50.16
C THR A 100 15.89 5.76 51.33
N ASN A 101 14.97 4.80 51.49
CA ASN A 101 14.54 4.35 52.83
C ASN A 101 13.74 3.03 52.78
N GLN A 102 14.36 1.93 53.22
CA GLN A 102 13.61 0.85 53.91
C GLN A 102 13.19 1.41 55.28
N PRO A 103 12.01 1.10 55.84
CA PRO A 103 11.98 -0.06 56.75
C PRO A 103 10.63 -0.79 56.90
N ARG A 104 10.79 -2.09 57.20
CA ARG A 104 10.13 -2.91 58.24
C ARG A 104 8.61 -3.17 58.19
N LYS A 105 8.31 -4.48 58.16
CA LYS A 105 7.07 -5.16 58.54
C LYS A 105 6.48 -4.63 59.86
N PRO A 106 5.16 -4.79 60.06
CA PRO A 106 4.67 -5.32 61.32
C PRO A 106 3.85 -6.60 61.11
N LYS A 107 4.11 -7.57 62.00
CA LYS A 107 3.32 -8.79 62.19
C LYS A 107 1.92 -8.42 62.69
N ARG A 108 0.87 -9.03 62.13
CA ARG A 108 -0.28 -9.54 62.90
C ARG A 108 -0.73 -10.85 62.26
#